data_AF-A0AA37U0B1-F1
#
_entry.id   AF-A0AA37U0B1-F1
#
_cell.length_a   1.000
_cell.length_b   1.000
_cell.length_c   1.000
_cell.angle_alpha   90.00
_cell.angle_beta   90.00
_cell.angle_gamma   90.00
#
_symmetry.space_group_name_H-M   'P 1'
#
loop_
_entity.id
_entity.type
_entity.pdbx_description
1 polymer ?
#
loop_
_entity_poly.entity_id
_entity_poly.type
_entity_poly.pdbx_seq_one_letter_code
_entity_poly.pdbx_strand_id
1 'polypeptide(L)'
;MTGQPDFAHIVIDYIRRDLLPESKSLKLYLHSVRNHDAFHEDCTLGIGKRLIALLEPIWPRIAAYGFPRGGIPIDVFWQTGSPPETVCLPGQGVAPYRGRG
;
A
#
# COMPACT_ATOMS: atom_id res chain seq x y z
N MET A 1 -19.13 1.85 9.68
CA MET A 1 -18.14 2.84 9.19
C MET A 1 -18.73 4.24 9.33
N THR A 2 -17.90 5.25 9.61
CA THR A 2 -18.35 6.63 9.94
C THR A 2 -18.65 7.48 8.70
N GLY A 3 -18.36 6.99 7.49
CA GLY A 3 -18.51 7.73 6.23
C GLY A 3 -17.51 8.88 6.05
N GLN A 4 -16.59 9.07 6.99
CA GLN A 4 -15.54 10.09 6.87
C GLN A 4 -14.42 9.56 5.96
N PRO A 5 -13.88 10.36 5.03
CA PRO A 5 -12.82 9.93 4.12
C PRO A 5 -11.48 9.83 4.84
N ASP A 6 -10.76 8.73 4.63
CA ASP A 6 -9.40 8.52 5.14
C ASP A 6 -8.34 8.81 4.07
N PHE A 7 -7.12 9.08 4.53
CA PHE A 7 -5.97 9.38 3.69
C PHE A 7 -4.78 8.52 4.13
N ALA A 8 -3.98 8.08 3.19
CA ALA A 8 -2.77 7.31 3.46
C ALA A 8 -1.73 7.51 2.35
N HIS A 9 -0.45 7.35 2.71
CA HIS A 9 0.60 7.12 1.71
C HIS A 9 0.69 5.62 1.44
N ILE A 10 0.41 5.21 0.21
CA ILE A 10 0.54 3.82 -0.23
C ILE A 10 1.90 3.64 -0.91
N VAL A 11 2.72 2.74 -0.38
CA VAL A 11 4.00 2.34 -0.96
C VAL A 11 3.87 0.90 -1.45
N ILE A 12 4.12 0.68 -2.73
CA ILE A 12 4.08 -0.64 -3.37
C ILE A 12 5.46 -0.92 -3.93
N ASP A 13 6.16 -1.88 -3.34
CA ASP A 13 7.43 -2.37 -3.84
C ASP A 13 7.21 -3.77 -4.42
N TYR A 14 7.76 -4.03 -5.60
CA TYR A 14 7.68 -5.37 -6.17
C TYR A 14 8.88 -5.66 -7.06
N ILE A 15 9.26 -6.93 -7.10
CA ILE A 15 10.18 -7.46 -8.10
C ILE A 15 9.33 -8.05 -9.22
N ARG A 16 9.41 -7.46 -10.41
CA ARG A 16 8.65 -7.93 -11.57
C ARG A 16 9.03 -9.36 -11.93
N ARG A 17 8.05 -10.07 -12.48
CA ARG A 17 8.30 -11.24 -13.32
C ARG A 17 8.25 -10.78 -14.77
N ASP A 18 7.14 -11.03 -15.46
CA ASP A 18 6.98 -10.72 -16.88
C ASP A 18 6.24 -9.40 -17.11
N LEU A 19 5.31 -9.06 -16.21
CA LEU A 19 4.44 -7.88 -16.34
C LEU A 19 4.96 -6.68 -15.55
N LEU A 20 4.75 -5.49 -16.11
CA LEU A 20 4.85 -4.22 -15.39
C LEU A 20 3.50 -3.49 -15.47
N PRO A 21 2.95 -3.01 -14.34
CA PRO A 21 1.79 -2.15 -14.35
C PRO A 21 2.14 -0.82 -15.03
N GLU A 22 1.31 -0.41 -15.98
CA GLU A 22 1.40 0.92 -16.59
C GLU A 22 0.93 1.97 -15.57
N SER A 23 1.71 3.04 -15.40
CA SER A 23 1.55 3.98 -14.28
C SER A 23 0.20 4.71 -14.28
N LYS A 24 -0.37 5.05 -15.44
CA LYS A 24 -1.71 5.65 -15.54
C LYS A 24 -2.79 4.67 -15.13
N SER A 25 -2.71 3.41 -15.53
CA SER A 25 -3.65 2.35 -15.14
C SER A 25 -3.65 2.11 -13.63
N LEU A 26 -2.47 2.07 -13.01
CA LEU A 26 -2.32 1.93 -11.56
C LEU A 26 -2.95 3.12 -10.82
N LYS A 27 -2.70 4.35 -11.28
CA LYS A 27 -3.34 5.54 -10.72
C LYS A 27 -4.87 5.48 -10.81
N LEU A 28 -5.42 5.07 -11.96
CA LEU A 28 -6.87 4.95 -12.14
C LEU A 28 -7.45 3.86 -11.23
N TYR A 29 -6.74 2.75 -11.05
CA TYR A 29 -7.12 1.72 -10.09
C TYR A 29 -7.14 2.25 -8.65
N LEU A 30 -6.09 2.93 -8.20
CA LEU A 30 -6.07 3.55 -6.85
C LEU A 30 -7.15 4.62 -6.68
N HIS A 31 -7.54 5.34 -7.75
CA HIS A 31 -8.69 6.25 -7.69
C HIS A 31 -10.03 5.53 -7.54
N SER A 32 -10.16 4.29 -8.02
CA SER A 32 -11.42 3.53 -7.91
C SER A 32 -11.77 3.15 -6.47
N VAL A 33 -10.80 3.11 -5.56
CA VAL A 33 -11.05 2.83 -4.13
C VAL A 33 -11.44 4.08 -3.32
N ARG A 34 -11.56 5.25 -3.96
CA ARG A 34 -11.86 6.52 -3.28
C ARG A 34 -13.20 6.53 -2.55
N ASN A 35 -14.22 5.89 -3.14
CA ASN A 35 -15.57 5.81 -2.58
C ASN A 35 -15.88 4.37 -2.12
N HIS A 36 -14.85 3.63 -1.71
CA HIS A 36 -14.98 2.26 -1.23
C HIS A 36 -14.94 2.25 0.30
N ASP A 37 -16.02 1.79 0.91
CA ASP A 37 -16.12 1.67 2.36
C ASP A 37 -15.41 0.38 2.83
N ALA A 38 -14.16 0.51 3.29
CA ALA A 38 -13.41 -0.53 3.97
C ALA A 38 -12.52 0.01 5.11
N PHE A 39 -12.10 -0.86 6.03
CA PHE A 39 -11.04 -0.55 6.98
C PHE A 39 -9.69 -0.37 6.28
N HIS A 40 -8.71 0.25 6.94
CA HIS A 40 -7.38 0.53 6.35
C HIS A 40 -6.67 -0.77 5.98
N GLU A 41 -6.80 -1.79 6.83
CA GLU A 41 -6.26 -3.13 6.64
C GLU A 41 -6.86 -3.81 5.41
N ASP A 42 -8.18 -3.85 5.32
CA ASP A 42 -8.89 -4.50 4.22
C ASP A 42 -8.65 -3.78 2.89
N CYS A 43 -8.66 -2.44 2.88
CA CYS A 43 -8.38 -1.66 1.69
C CYS A 43 -6.94 -1.89 1.20
N THR A 44 -5.95 -1.81 2.10
CA THR A 44 -4.54 -1.98 1.76
C THR A 44 -4.24 -3.40 1.28
N LEU A 45 -4.69 -4.42 2.02
CA LEU A 45 -4.49 -5.81 1.62
C LEU A 45 -5.27 -6.15 0.35
N GLY A 46 -6.44 -5.53 0.13
CA GLY A 46 -7.22 -5.68 -1.09
C GLY A 46 -6.46 -5.18 -2.33
N ILE A 47 -5.85 -3.99 -2.24
CA ILE A 47 -4.97 -3.44 -3.29
C ILE A 47 -3.81 -4.40 -3.56
N GLY A 48 -3.10 -4.81 -2.50
CA GLY A 48 -1.95 -5.71 -2.61
C GLY A 48 -2.33 -7.04 -3.27
N LYS A 49 -3.37 -7.72 -2.79
CA LYS A 49 -3.86 -8.99 -3.34
C LYS A 49 -4.26 -8.87 -4.80
N ARG A 50 -4.93 -7.79 -5.20
CA ARG A 50 -5.33 -7.59 -6.60
C ARG A 50 -4.13 -7.41 -7.52
N LEU A 51 -3.14 -6.64 -7.10
CA LEU A 51 -1.90 -6.46 -7.88
C LEU A 51 -1.10 -7.75 -7.98
N ILE A 52 -1.03 -8.54 -6.91
CA ILE A 52 -0.34 -9.83 -6.89
C ILE A 52 -1.00 -10.83 -7.84
N ALA A 53 -2.34 -10.91 -7.80
CA ALA A 53 -3.09 -11.78 -8.70
C ALA A 53 -2.95 -11.38 -10.17
N LEU A 54 -2.73 -10.09 -10.46
CA LEU A 54 -2.57 -9.58 -11.82
C LEU A 54 -1.14 -9.71 -12.36
N LEU A 55 -0.13 -9.43 -11.51
CA LEU A 55 1.26 -9.25 -11.94
C LEU A 55 2.14 -10.47 -11.65
N GLU A 56 1.70 -11.37 -10.77
CA GLU A 56 2.44 -12.54 -10.30
C GLU A 56 3.93 -12.23 -9.97
N PRO A 57 4.20 -11.18 -9.17
CA PRO A 57 5.55 -10.72 -8.93
C PRO A 57 6.36 -11.76 -8.16
N ILE A 58 7.69 -11.72 -8.28
CA ILE A 58 8.60 -12.60 -7.54
C ILE A 58 8.50 -12.32 -6.05
N TRP A 59 8.43 -11.04 -5.69
CA TRP A 59 8.26 -10.58 -4.31
C TRP A 59 7.47 -9.27 -4.33
N PRO A 60 6.31 -9.21 -3.67
CA PRO A 60 5.55 -7.99 -3.42
C PRO A 60 5.62 -7.56 -1.94
N ARG A 61 5.66 -6.24 -1.74
CA ARG A 61 5.44 -5.56 -0.47
C ARG A 61 4.48 -4.41 -0.68
N ILE A 62 3.52 -4.26 0.23
CA ILE A 62 2.64 -3.10 0.31
C ILE A 62 2.69 -2.53 1.72
N ALA A 63 2.77 -1.21 1.80
CA ALA A 63 2.64 -0.46 3.04
C ALA A 63 1.63 0.67 2.84
N ALA A 64 0.80 0.90 3.86
CA ALA A 64 -0.05 2.06 3.96
C ALA A 64 0.29 2.81 5.24
N TYR A 65 0.63 4.08 5.10
CA TYR A 65 0.87 4.97 6.24
C TYR A 65 -0.35 5.86 6.43
N GLY A 66 -1.20 5.49 7.38
CA GLY A 66 -2.52 6.08 7.59
C GLY A 66 -2.44 7.43 8.31
N PHE A 67 -3.25 8.38 7.86
CA PHE A 67 -3.43 9.63 8.57
C PHE A 67 -4.28 9.37 9.82
N PRO A 68 -3.94 9.99 10.96
CA PRO A 68 -4.53 9.63 12.24
C PRO A 68 -6.01 9.99 12.33
N ARG A 69 -6.76 9.11 13.02
CA ARG A 69 -8.09 9.41 13.56
C ARG A 69 -7.98 9.49 15.07
N GLY A 70 -8.43 10.60 15.65
CA GLY A 70 -8.29 10.81 17.10
C GLY A 70 -6.84 10.84 17.58
N GLY A 71 -5.89 11.23 16.72
CA GLY A 71 -4.46 11.28 17.05
C GLY A 71 -3.71 9.95 16.93
N ILE A 72 -4.38 8.87 16.49
CA ILE A 72 -3.79 7.54 16.36
C ILE A 72 -3.70 7.17 14.87
N PRO A 73 -2.49 7.02 14.30
CA PRO A 73 -2.30 6.50 12.95
C PRO A 73 -2.48 4.97 12.93
N ILE A 74 -2.94 4.45 11.81
CA ILE A 74 -2.95 3.01 11.53
C ILE A 74 -2.05 2.79 10.33
N ASP A 75 -0.89 2.21 10.57
CA ASP A 75 0.05 1.83 9.51
C ASP A 75 -0.07 0.33 9.25
N VAL A 76 -0.27 -0.04 7.99
CA VAL A 76 -0.48 -1.43 7.56
C VAL A 76 0.71 -1.86 6.72
N PHE A 77 1.38 -2.94 7.10
CA PHE A 77 2.53 -3.49 6.39
C PHE A 77 2.31 -4.95 6.05
N TRP A 78 2.58 -5.34 4.80
CA TRP A 78 2.49 -6.73 4.39
C TRP A 78 3.44 -7.04 3.23
N GLN A 79 4.04 -8.25 3.27
CA GLN A 79 4.88 -8.81 2.21
C GLN A 79 4.79 -10.33 2.24
N THR A 80 5.09 -11.02 1.12
CA THR A 80 5.00 -12.49 1.04
C THR A 80 6.10 -13.22 1.82
N GLY A 81 7.21 -12.54 2.11
CA GLY A 81 8.37 -13.12 2.78
C GLY A 81 9.53 -12.13 2.81
N SER A 82 10.72 -12.59 3.17
CA SER A 82 11.92 -11.75 3.13
C SER A 82 12.23 -11.32 1.69
N PRO A 83 12.66 -10.06 1.46
CA PRO A 83 13.12 -9.65 0.14
C PRO A 83 14.37 -10.47 -0.24
N PRO A 84 14.54 -10.84 -1.53
CA PRO A 84 15.75 -11.52 -2.00
C PRO A 84 17.02 -10.70 -1.70
N GLU A 85 18.11 -11.33 -1.27
CA GLU A 85 19.36 -10.64 -0.91
C GLU A 85 19.97 -9.81 -2.06
N THR A 86 19.64 -10.15 -3.29
CA THR A 86 20.10 -9.48 -4.50
C THR A 86 19.40 -8.14 -4.77
N VAL A 87 18.32 -7.81 -4.05
CA VAL A 87 17.55 -6.60 -4.31
C VAL A 87 18.06 -5.42 -3.47
N CYS A 88 18.30 -4.29 -4.14
CA CYS A 88 18.51 -3.02 -3.43
C CYS A 88 17.14 -2.48 -3.00
N LEU A 89 16.82 -2.60 -1.71
CA LEU A 89 15.56 -2.14 -1.14
C LEU A 89 15.78 -0.90 -0.26
N PRO A 90 15.55 0.32 -0.78
CA PRO A 90 15.66 1.52 0.05
C PRO A 90 14.58 1.50 1.14
N GLY A 91 14.83 2.26 2.22
CA GLY A 91 13.78 2.59 3.17
C GLY A 91 12.64 3.33 2.47
N GLN A 92 11.40 3.11 2.90
CA GLN A 92 10.22 3.66 2.23
C GLN A 92 10.15 5.20 2.26
N GLY A 93 10.96 5.85 3.10
CA GLY A 93 11.07 7.31 3.14
C GLY A 93 9.84 8.03 3.67
N VAL A 94 8.81 7.29 4.10
CA VAL A 94 7.62 7.85 4.74
C VAL A 94 7.90 7.96 6.24
N ALA A 95 7.91 9.20 6.73
CA ALA A 95 8.04 9.44 8.15
C ALA A 95 6.77 8.92 8.87
N PRO A 96 6.91 8.18 9.98
CA PRO A 96 5.76 7.82 10.79
C PRO A 96 5.07 9.09 11.27
N TYR A 97 3.74 9.04 11.43
CA TYR A 97 3.00 10.18 11.94
C TYR A 97 3.59 10.60 13.29
N ARG A 98 4.12 11.82 13.33
CA ARG A 98 4.45 12.50 14.57
C ARG A 98 3.24 13.35 14.91
N GLY A 99 2.61 13.07 16.06
CA GLY A 99 1.63 13.97 16.67
C GLY A 99 2.17 15.40 16.70
N ARG A 100 1.28 16.38 16.86
CA ARG A 100 1.76 17.73 17.21
C ARG A 100 2.63 17.57 18.49
N GLY A 101 3.89 18.00 18.39
CA GLY A 101 4.87 17.90 19.46
C GLY A 101 4.45 18.62 20.74
#